data_AF-A0A9N9V5S2-F1
#
_entry.id   AF-A0A9N9V5S2-F1
#
_cell.length_a   1.000
_cell.length_b   1.000
_cell.length_c   1.000
_cell.angle_alpha   90.00
_cell.angle_beta   90.00
_cell.angle_gamma   90.00
#
_symmetry.space_group_name_H-M   'P 1'
#
loop_
_entity.id
_entity.type
_entity.pdbx_description
1 polymer ?
#
loop_
_entity_poly.entity_id
_entity_poly.type
_entity_poly.pdbx_seq_one_letter_code
_entity_poly.pdbx_strand_id
1 'polypeptide(L)'
;MSDPQLYTVGWICAIATESVAARAFLDEEHDGPSHVAQHDNNSYVLGKIGRHNIAIAVLPDGEYGTTSAAVVAQGLIHSFPNVRIGLMVGIGGGAPSSKHDIRLGDVVVSSPNNGKGGVFQYDFGKTIQNVAFQETRLLAHPPMILQTAVSSLKSTYELRGHHLADEVERALKCIKKRKKYARPAPARDRLYKPDAVHPITSDSCDDTCDAAYLVARGDRDEENDDPAIHYGLIASGNQLMKDARIRDKLAMDKGVLCFEMEAAGLMNHFPCLIIRGICDYSDSHKNKEWQGFSAMMAAAYARDLLGQIPPNKIEAERPISEALHAIEHKIDRLQQTTAATSADRRTDKIERWLRPPDPSTNANHARKLRHEGTGTWLLEHPVFQELYSGSRRHLWLHGLAGCGKTVLSATVLDYLAKGSGRLILSFFFDFGDNAKKTVDGMLRSLVFQLYRGGTDSARVLDASFQAHGDGCDQPSTKALSDALFTMLAAQEQVFIVLDALDESTSRDELLRWIKDTVSRQGLSHVQLICTSRPEREFQFNIPSLMGEENSLALDKQSVNVDIRSYITAQLSERRDFRDKCLSPEIRNEIQRKVGDGADGI
;
A
#
# COMPACT_ATOMS: atom_id res chain seq x y z
N MET A 1 -29.49 -25.60 -15.53
CA MET A 1 -28.70 -24.73 -14.62
C MET A 1 -27.32 -24.54 -15.18
N SER A 2 -26.90 -23.29 -15.38
CA SER A 2 -25.63 -22.96 -16.00
C SER A 2 -24.49 -22.90 -14.99
N ASP A 3 -23.34 -23.50 -15.31
CA ASP A 3 -22.11 -23.40 -14.51
C ASP A 3 -21.44 -22.03 -14.73
N PRO A 4 -21.27 -21.18 -13.69
CA PRO A 4 -20.63 -19.88 -13.82
C PRO A 4 -19.20 -19.91 -14.37
N GLN A 5 -18.49 -21.03 -14.23
CA GLN A 5 -17.13 -21.21 -14.76
C GLN A 5 -17.10 -21.24 -16.29
N LEU A 6 -18.22 -21.47 -16.96
CA LEU A 6 -18.26 -21.54 -18.42
C LEU A 6 -18.27 -20.16 -19.09
N TYR A 7 -18.50 -19.08 -18.34
CA TYR A 7 -18.67 -17.73 -18.86
C TYR A 7 -17.36 -16.95 -18.84
N THR A 8 -16.93 -16.51 -20.01
CA THR A 8 -15.61 -15.86 -20.21
C THR A 8 -15.72 -14.39 -20.57
N VAL A 9 -16.91 -13.92 -20.95
CA VAL A 9 -17.17 -12.53 -21.33
C VAL A 9 -18.27 -11.95 -20.44
N GLY A 10 -17.98 -10.80 -19.82
CA GLY A 10 -18.97 -9.99 -19.12
C GLY A 10 -19.50 -8.89 -20.03
N TRP A 11 -20.81 -8.69 -20.07
CA TRP A 11 -21.46 -7.64 -20.85
C TRP A 11 -22.34 -6.79 -19.93
N ILE A 12 -22.02 -5.51 -19.78
CA ILE A 12 -22.74 -4.58 -18.89
C ILE A 12 -23.59 -3.62 -19.72
N CYS A 13 -24.86 -3.50 -19.33
CA CYS A 13 -25.83 -2.53 -19.86
C CYS A 13 -26.23 -1.55 -18.75
N ALA A 14 -26.40 -0.27 -19.07
CA ALA A 14 -26.90 0.73 -18.14
C ALA A 14 -28.42 0.69 -17.97
N ILE A 15 -29.19 0.38 -19.03
CA ILE A 15 -30.66 0.41 -18.97
C ILE A 15 -31.31 -0.81 -19.62
N ALA A 16 -32.58 -1.05 -19.26
CA ALA A 16 -33.37 -2.16 -19.80
C ALA A 16 -33.49 -2.16 -21.34
N THR A 17 -33.48 -0.98 -21.98
CA THR A 17 -33.49 -0.87 -23.45
C THR A 17 -32.26 -1.54 -24.05
N GLU A 18 -31.08 -1.33 -23.46
CA GLU A 18 -29.80 -1.90 -23.92
C GLU A 18 -29.74 -3.39 -23.61
N SER A 19 -30.22 -3.82 -22.44
CA SER A 19 -30.33 -5.24 -22.09
C SER A 19 -31.20 -6.03 -23.08
N VAL A 20 -32.35 -5.48 -23.49
CA VAL A 20 -33.21 -6.11 -24.50
C VAL A 20 -32.46 -6.24 -25.83
N ALA A 21 -31.70 -5.23 -26.22
CA ALA A 21 -30.88 -5.31 -27.42
C ALA A 21 -29.82 -6.40 -27.30
N ALA A 22 -29.03 -6.41 -26.22
CA ALA A 22 -28.00 -7.42 -25.97
C ALA A 22 -28.57 -8.86 -26.03
N ARG A 23 -29.71 -9.10 -25.38
CA ARG A 23 -30.40 -10.40 -25.40
C ARG A 23 -30.89 -10.81 -26.78
N ALA A 24 -31.35 -9.86 -27.60
CA ALA A 24 -31.84 -10.14 -28.95
C ALA A 24 -30.73 -10.61 -29.91
N PHE A 25 -29.46 -10.40 -29.56
CA PHE A 25 -28.29 -10.83 -30.32
C PHE A 25 -27.60 -12.08 -29.76
N LEU A 26 -28.16 -12.70 -28.71
CA LEU A 26 -27.73 -14.03 -28.29
C LEU A 26 -28.15 -15.07 -29.34
N ASP A 27 -27.21 -15.95 -29.73
CA ASP A 27 -27.54 -17.10 -30.57
C ASP A 27 -28.30 -18.17 -29.74
N GLU A 28 -28.02 -18.23 -28.43
CA GLU A 28 -28.68 -19.11 -27.45
C GLU A 28 -28.80 -18.38 -26.10
N GLU A 29 -29.99 -18.42 -25.48
CA GLU A 29 -30.19 -17.97 -24.09
C GLU A 29 -30.12 -19.20 -23.17
N HIS A 30 -29.26 -19.16 -22.16
CA HIS A 30 -29.10 -20.22 -21.17
C HIS A 30 -29.97 -19.98 -19.93
N ASP A 31 -30.22 -21.02 -19.13
CA ASP A 31 -30.82 -20.84 -17.81
C ASP A 31 -30.00 -19.86 -16.97
N GLY A 32 -30.70 -19.00 -16.21
CA GLY A 32 -30.06 -18.12 -15.23
C GLY A 32 -29.28 -18.87 -14.14
N PRO A 33 -28.40 -18.18 -13.40
CA PRO A 33 -27.62 -18.79 -12.33
C PRO A 33 -28.53 -19.22 -11.18
N SER A 34 -28.25 -20.38 -10.57
CA SER A 34 -28.99 -20.85 -9.39
C SER A 34 -28.54 -20.16 -8.09
N HIS A 35 -27.34 -19.59 -8.10
CA HIS A 35 -26.74 -18.84 -7.02
C HIS A 35 -25.79 -17.78 -7.60
N VAL A 36 -25.67 -16.68 -6.88
CA VAL A 36 -24.71 -15.60 -7.14
C VAL A 36 -23.85 -15.41 -5.89
N ALA A 37 -22.75 -14.68 -5.99
CA ALA A 37 -21.87 -14.41 -4.87
C ALA A 37 -22.60 -13.70 -3.71
N GLN A 38 -22.09 -13.87 -2.50
CA GLN A 38 -22.65 -13.21 -1.32
C GLN A 38 -22.56 -11.68 -1.49
N HIS A 39 -23.68 -10.98 -1.32
CA HIS A 39 -23.84 -9.53 -1.54
C HIS A 39 -23.87 -9.06 -3.00
N ASP A 40 -23.91 -9.98 -3.97
CA ASP A 40 -24.24 -9.65 -5.35
C ASP A 40 -25.76 -9.51 -5.52
N ASN A 41 -26.21 -8.28 -5.80
CA ASN A 41 -27.63 -7.97 -6.02
C ASN A 41 -28.00 -7.88 -7.52
N ASN A 42 -27.07 -8.22 -8.41
CA ASN A 42 -27.31 -8.14 -9.84
C ASN A 42 -28.29 -9.22 -10.31
N SER A 43 -29.02 -8.90 -11.38
CA SER A 43 -29.74 -9.90 -12.18
C SER A 43 -28.94 -10.19 -13.45
N TYR A 44 -28.80 -11.47 -13.77
CA TYR A 44 -28.03 -11.93 -14.92
C TYR A 44 -28.89 -12.59 -15.97
N VAL A 45 -28.59 -12.27 -17.23
CA VAL A 45 -29.01 -13.08 -18.38
C VAL A 45 -27.77 -13.75 -18.96
N LEU A 46 -27.87 -15.06 -19.14
CA LEU A 46 -26.78 -15.88 -19.60
C LEU A 46 -27.06 -16.38 -21.00
N GLY A 47 -26.03 -16.49 -21.83
CA GLY A 47 -26.20 -17.00 -23.17
C GLY A 47 -24.91 -17.16 -23.93
N LYS A 48 -25.03 -17.30 -25.24
CA LYS A 48 -23.92 -17.54 -26.16
C LYS A 48 -23.99 -16.63 -27.37
N ILE A 49 -22.83 -16.11 -27.77
CA ILE A 49 -22.62 -15.41 -29.04
C ILE A 49 -21.44 -16.06 -29.74
N GLY A 50 -21.69 -16.63 -30.92
CA GLY A 50 -20.76 -17.44 -31.67
C GLY A 50 -20.22 -18.60 -30.85
N ARG A 51 -18.98 -18.47 -30.37
CA ARG A 51 -18.28 -19.49 -29.58
C ARG A 51 -18.01 -19.04 -28.14
N HIS A 52 -18.59 -17.92 -27.71
CA HIS A 52 -18.32 -17.32 -26.41
C HIS A 52 -19.57 -17.35 -25.54
N ASN A 53 -19.41 -17.78 -24.29
CA ASN A 53 -20.47 -17.71 -23.29
C ASN A 53 -20.41 -16.33 -22.60
N ILE A 54 -21.55 -15.65 -22.59
CA ILE A 54 -21.69 -14.26 -22.17
C ILE A 54 -22.55 -14.18 -20.91
N ALA A 55 -22.06 -13.48 -19.89
CA ALA A 55 -22.84 -13.08 -18.72
C ALA A 55 -23.25 -11.61 -18.87
N ILE A 56 -24.54 -11.35 -19.07
CA ILE A 56 -25.11 -10.02 -19.24
C ILE A 56 -25.64 -9.52 -17.89
N ALA A 57 -25.18 -8.35 -17.44
CA ALA A 57 -25.71 -7.66 -16.28
C ALA A 57 -26.27 -6.28 -16.67
N VAL A 58 -27.25 -5.82 -15.91
CA VAL A 58 -27.90 -4.51 -16.10
C VAL A 58 -27.82 -3.74 -14.80
N LEU A 59 -27.58 -2.45 -14.87
CA LEU A 59 -27.67 -1.58 -13.70
C LEU A 59 -29.08 -1.60 -13.09
N PRO A 60 -29.22 -1.38 -11.76
CA PRO A 60 -30.51 -1.29 -11.11
C PRO A 60 -31.41 -0.22 -11.75
N ASP A 61 -32.72 -0.47 -11.76
CA ASP A 61 -33.68 0.46 -12.36
C ASP A 61 -33.64 1.82 -11.67
N GLY A 62 -33.52 2.89 -12.46
CA GLY A 62 -33.38 4.26 -11.97
C GLY A 62 -31.97 4.63 -11.49
N GLU A 63 -31.03 3.70 -11.45
CA GLU A 63 -29.63 3.98 -11.19
C GLU A 63 -28.82 4.05 -12.49
N TYR A 64 -27.91 5.02 -12.56
CA TYR A 64 -26.96 5.19 -13.64
C TYR A 64 -25.73 5.93 -13.11
N GLY A 65 -24.69 6.01 -13.92
CA GLY A 65 -23.44 6.64 -13.53
C GLY A 65 -22.35 5.65 -13.13
N THR A 66 -21.15 6.21 -13.00
CA THR A 66 -19.89 5.49 -12.80
C THR A 66 -19.89 4.55 -11.57
N THR A 67 -20.48 4.97 -10.44
CA THR A 67 -20.52 4.17 -9.21
C THR A 67 -21.37 2.92 -9.36
N SER A 68 -22.58 3.05 -9.92
CA SER A 68 -23.50 1.92 -10.11
C SER A 68 -22.89 0.90 -11.08
N ALA A 69 -22.27 1.38 -12.16
CA ALA A 69 -21.54 0.52 -13.09
C ALA A 69 -20.39 -0.26 -12.42
N ALA A 70 -19.61 0.38 -11.56
CA ALA A 70 -18.53 -0.27 -10.82
C ALA A 70 -19.05 -1.36 -9.86
N VAL A 71 -20.17 -1.11 -9.16
CA VAL A 71 -20.80 -2.09 -8.27
C VAL A 71 -21.31 -3.31 -9.05
N VAL A 72 -21.98 -3.08 -10.18
CA VAL A 72 -22.46 -4.16 -11.05
C VAL A 72 -21.30 -4.98 -11.60
N ALA A 73 -20.23 -4.34 -12.06
CA ALA A 73 -19.04 -5.04 -12.55
C ALA A 73 -18.38 -5.88 -11.46
N GLN A 74 -18.25 -5.35 -10.25
CA GLN A 74 -17.75 -6.08 -9.08
C GLN A 74 -18.59 -7.33 -8.80
N GLY A 75 -19.93 -7.21 -8.74
CA GLY A 75 -20.81 -8.37 -8.57
C GLY A 75 -20.62 -9.42 -9.67
N LEU A 76 -20.53 -8.98 -10.93
CA LEU A 76 -20.34 -9.85 -12.09
C LEU A 76 -19.03 -10.66 -11.98
N ILE A 77 -17.92 -10.00 -11.65
CA ILE A 77 -16.61 -10.67 -11.50
C ILE A 77 -16.65 -11.72 -10.38
N HIS A 78 -17.33 -11.43 -9.27
CA HIS A 78 -17.43 -12.35 -8.13
C HIS A 78 -18.32 -13.57 -8.44
N SER A 79 -19.45 -13.36 -9.13
CA SER A 79 -20.39 -14.42 -9.48
C SER A 79 -19.92 -15.26 -10.67
N PHE A 80 -19.12 -14.68 -11.57
CA PHE A 80 -18.57 -15.36 -12.75
C PHE A 80 -17.04 -15.27 -12.76
N PRO A 81 -16.35 -16.11 -11.96
CA PRO A 81 -14.92 -15.98 -11.72
C PRO A 81 -14.04 -16.25 -12.96
N ASN A 82 -14.59 -16.89 -14.01
CA ASN A 82 -13.86 -17.15 -15.26
C ASN A 82 -14.03 -16.05 -16.32
N VAL A 83 -14.69 -14.93 -15.98
CA VAL A 83 -14.77 -13.77 -16.89
C VAL A 83 -13.39 -13.14 -17.05
N ARG A 84 -12.96 -13.01 -18.31
CA ARG A 84 -11.60 -12.60 -18.70
C ARG A 84 -11.59 -11.27 -19.45
N ILE A 85 -12.67 -10.94 -20.14
CA ILE A 85 -12.86 -9.67 -20.83
C ILE A 85 -14.25 -9.11 -20.56
N GLY A 86 -14.35 -7.78 -20.59
CA GLY A 86 -15.60 -7.06 -20.45
C GLY A 86 -16.03 -6.32 -21.72
N LEU A 87 -17.32 -6.10 -21.86
CA LEU A 87 -17.91 -5.14 -22.80
C LEU A 87 -18.88 -4.25 -22.03
N MET A 88 -18.84 -2.95 -22.32
CA MET A 88 -19.94 -2.05 -21.95
C MET A 88 -20.60 -1.56 -23.22
N VAL A 89 -21.81 -2.05 -23.45
CA VAL A 89 -22.54 -1.82 -24.70
C VAL A 89 -23.85 -1.13 -24.38
N GLY A 90 -24.10 -0.02 -25.04
CA GLY A 90 -25.29 0.76 -24.77
C GLY A 90 -25.47 1.92 -25.71
N ILE A 91 -26.21 2.92 -25.26
CA ILE A 91 -26.44 4.17 -25.99
C ILE A 91 -25.57 5.29 -25.45
N GLY A 92 -25.32 6.29 -26.28
CA GLY A 92 -24.63 7.52 -25.90
C GLY A 92 -25.09 8.68 -26.78
N GLY A 93 -24.69 9.89 -26.39
CA GLY A 93 -24.91 11.09 -27.19
C GLY A 93 -23.72 11.35 -28.12
N GLY A 94 -23.96 11.66 -29.39
CA GLY A 94 -22.93 11.93 -30.37
C GLY A 94 -22.36 13.33 -30.26
N ALA A 95 -21.14 13.51 -30.76
CA ALA A 95 -20.46 14.80 -30.89
C ALA A 95 -20.04 15.04 -32.35
N PRO A 96 -20.97 15.46 -33.23
CA PRO A 96 -20.67 15.68 -34.64
C PRO A 96 -19.63 16.80 -34.81
N SER A 97 -18.74 16.65 -35.78
CA SER A 97 -17.74 17.66 -36.13
C SER A 97 -17.46 17.66 -37.63
N SER A 98 -16.70 18.63 -38.12
CA SER A 98 -16.28 18.65 -39.52
C SER A 98 -15.41 17.46 -39.93
N LYS A 99 -14.78 16.77 -38.96
CA LYS A 99 -13.95 15.57 -39.20
C LYS A 99 -14.75 14.27 -39.09
N HIS A 100 -15.85 14.30 -38.33
CA HIS A 100 -16.64 13.12 -38.01
C HIS A 100 -18.12 13.49 -38.13
N ASP A 101 -18.75 13.10 -39.25
CA ASP A 101 -20.18 13.24 -39.48
C ASP A 101 -20.96 12.17 -38.72
N ILE A 102 -21.00 12.32 -37.39
CA ILE A 102 -21.72 11.41 -36.49
C ILE A 102 -23.23 11.67 -36.63
N ARG A 103 -23.99 10.60 -36.88
CA ARG A 103 -25.43 10.61 -37.07
C ARG A 103 -26.15 9.71 -36.06
N LEU A 104 -27.46 9.91 -35.91
CA LEU A 104 -28.25 9.05 -35.02
C LEU A 104 -28.31 7.63 -35.58
N GLY A 105 -28.12 6.63 -34.72
CA GLY A 105 -28.00 5.23 -35.09
C GLY A 105 -26.58 4.78 -35.46
N ASP A 106 -25.62 5.69 -35.64
CA ASP A 106 -24.20 5.34 -35.76
C ASP A 106 -23.69 4.65 -34.49
N VAL A 107 -22.56 3.96 -34.61
CA VAL A 107 -21.87 3.35 -33.47
C VAL A 107 -20.52 4.04 -33.24
N VAL A 108 -20.24 4.40 -31.99
CA VAL A 108 -18.93 4.87 -31.55
C VAL A 108 -18.28 3.80 -30.68
N VAL A 109 -17.07 3.41 -31.03
CA VAL A 109 -16.27 2.40 -30.33
C VAL A 109 -15.07 3.08 -29.70
N SER A 110 -14.84 2.83 -28.40
CA SER A 110 -13.69 3.42 -27.72
C SER A 110 -12.39 2.88 -28.32
N SER A 111 -11.52 3.79 -28.74
CA SER A 111 -10.22 3.45 -29.32
C SER A 111 -9.13 4.31 -28.71
N PRO A 112 -8.03 3.72 -28.22
CA PRO A 112 -6.88 4.48 -27.77
C PRO A 112 -6.33 5.38 -28.89
N ASN A 113 -6.06 6.64 -28.57
CA ASN A 113 -5.46 7.60 -29.51
C ASN A 113 -4.79 8.75 -28.74
N ASN A 114 -3.72 9.33 -29.29
CA ASN A 114 -3.03 10.52 -28.77
C ASN A 114 -2.72 10.47 -27.26
N GLY A 115 -2.25 9.30 -26.78
CA GLY A 115 -1.91 9.11 -25.36
C GLY A 115 -3.10 8.90 -24.42
N LYS A 116 -4.33 8.79 -24.94
CA LYS A 116 -5.54 8.47 -24.16
C LYS A 116 -5.96 7.02 -24.34
N GLY A 117 -6.53 6.41 -23.30
CA GLY A 117 -6.99 5.02 -23.27
C GLY A 117 -8.30 4.74 -24.03
N GLY A 118 -8.85 5.71 -24.79
CA GLY A 118 -10.12 5.58 -25.51
C GLY A 118 -11.35 6.03 -24.70
N VAL A 119 -11.22 6.21 -23.39
CA VAL A 119 -12.21 6.85 -22.53
C VAL A 119 -11.57 8.01 -21.76
N PHE A 120 -12.32 9.09 -21.61
CA PHE A 120 -11.89 10.30 -20.90
C PHE A 120 -12.97 10.72 -19.89
N GLN A 121 -12.62 10.83 -18.61
CA GLN A 121 -13.55 11.33 -17.59
C GLN A 121 -13.54 12.86 -17.54
N TYR A 122 -14.54 13.51 -18.14
CA TYR A 122 -14.52 14.96 -18.37
C TYR A 122 -14.91 15.81 -17.15
N ASP A 123 -15.48 15.19 -16.12
CA ASP A 123 -15.89 15.85 -14.88
C ASP A 123 -14.95 15.56 -13.69
N PHE A 124 -13.83 14.87 -13.92
CA PHE A 124 -12.87 14.49 -12.87
C PHE A 124 -11.51 15.17 -13.03
N GLY A 125 -11.22 16.12 -12.14
CA GLY A 125 -10.07 17.01 -12.27
C GLY A 125 -10.08 18.17 -11.28
N LYS A 126 -9.24 19.15 -11.52
CA LYS A 126 -9.14 20.38 -10.71
C LYS A 126 -9.77 21.55 -11.46
N THR A 127 -10.68 22.23 -10.78
CA THR A 127 -11.14 23.57 -11.15
C THR A 127 -10.28 24.58 -10.40
N ILE A 128 -9.53 25.41 -11.14
CA ILE A 128 -8.65 26.44 -10.58
C ILE A 128 -9.13 27.80 -11.11
N GLN A 129 -9.16 28.80 -10.24
CA GLN A 129 -9.61 30.14 -10.61
C GLN A 129 -8.86 30.65 -11.84
N ASN A 130 -9.62 31.08 -12.86
CA ASN A 130 -9.12 31.60 -14.14
C ASN A 130 -8.24 30.63 -14.96
N VAL A 131 -8.30 29.31 -14.68
CA VAL A 131 -7.57 28.29 -15.44
C VAL A 131 -8.57 27.28 -15.98
N ALA A 132 -8.33 26.79 -17.20
CA ALA A 132 -9.12 25.72 -17.77
C ALA A 132 -9.07 24.47 -16.88
N PHE A 133 -10.14 23.69 -16.89
CA PHE A 133 -10.24 22.45 -16.11
C PHE A 133 -9.01 21.56 -16.34
N GLN A 134 -8.37 21.16 -15.25
CA GLN A 134 -7.17 20.33 -15.30
C GLN A 134 -7.52 18.88 -15.00
N GLU A 135 -7.41 18.04 -16.01
CA GLU A 135 -7.54 16.59 -15.90
C GLU A 135 -6.45 16.04 -14.96
N THR A 136 -6.84 15.21 -13.99
CA THR A 136 -5.89 14.64 -13.01
C THR A 136 -5.73 13.13 -13.10
N ARG A 137 -6.49 12.47 -13.99
CA ARG A 137 -6.54 11.01 -14.10
C ARG A 137 -6.50 10.58 -15.57
N LEU A 138 -5.69 9.57 -15.83
CA LEU A 138 -5.74 8.78 -17.06
C LEU A 138 -6.51 7.48 -16.77
N LEU A 139 -7.45 7.13 -17.65
CA LEU A 139 -8.16 5.85 -17.59
C LEU A 139 -7.40 4.80 -18.40
N ALA A 140 -7.44 3.54 -17.93
CA ALA A 140 -6.81 2.43 -18.63
C ALA A 140 -7.39 2.23 -20.04
N HIS A 141 -6.63 1.54 -20.90
CA HIS A 141 -7.05 1.17 -22.24
C HIS A 141 -7.71 -0.21 -22.26
N PRO A 142 -8.58 -0.51 -23.25
CA PRO A 142 -9.13 -1.85 -23.44
C PRO A 142 -8.05 -2.94 -23.53
N PRO A 143 -8.34 -4.20 -23.15
CA PRO A 143 -7.46 -5.35 -23.39
C PRO A 143 -6.94 -5.43 -24.83
N MET A 144 -5.69 -5.85 -25.00
CA MET A 144 -5.05 -5.96 -26.33
C MET A 144 -5.83 -6.87 -27.28
N ILE A 145 -6.44 -7.93 -26.76
CA ILE A 145 -7.30 -8.84 -27.52
C ILE A 145 -8.50 -8.11 -28.16
N LEU A 146 -9.14 -7.18 -27.42
CA LEU A 146 -10.25 -6.38 -27.93
C LEU A 146 -9.76 -5.35 -28.95
N GLN A 147 -8.62 -4.71 -28.71
CA GLN A 147 -8.02 -3.76 -29.66
C GLN A 147 -7.63 -4.43 -31.00
N THR A 148 -7.11 -5.65 -30.93
CA THR A 148 -6.78 -6.44 -32.12
C THR A 148 -8.03 -6.84 -32.90
N ALA A 149 -9.09 -7.24 -32.19
CA ALA A 149 -10.38 -7.56 -32.79
C ALA A 149 -11.01 -6.33 -33.47
N VAL A 150 -10.95 -5.16 -32.84
CA VAL A 150 -11.38 -3.88 -33.45
C VAL A 150 -10.59 -3.60 -34.73
N SER A 151 -9.28 -3.79 -34.73
CA SER A 151 -8.45 -3.55 -35.92
C SER A 151 -8.81 -4.50 -37.08
N SER A 152 -9.07 -5.77 -36.78
CA SER A 152 -9.52 -6.77 -37.76
C SER A 152 -10.91 -6.45 -38.31
N LEU A 153 -11.82 -6.00 -37.45
CA LEU A 153 -13.17 -5.66 -37.88
C LEU A 153 -13.18 -4.40 -38.74
N LYS A 154 -12.39 -3.39 -38.35
CA LYS A 154 -12.22 -2.16 -39.13
C LYS A 154 -11.75 -2.44 -40.56
N SER A 155 -10.73 -3.28 -40.74
CA SER A 155 -10.26 -3.65 -42.08
C SER A 155 -11.27 -4.47 -42.87
N THR A 156 -12.08 -5.29 -42.18
CA THR A 156 -13.16 -6.06 -42.83
C THR A 156 -14.26 -5.14 -43.34
N TYR A 157 -14.69 -4.17 -42.53
CA TYR A 157 -15.71 -3.20 -42.92
C TYR A 157 -15.21 -2.24 -43.99
N GLU A 158 -13.97 -1.78 -43.93
CA GLU A 158 -13.38 -0.95 -44.98
C GLU A 158 -13.33 -1.68 -46.34
N LEU A 159 -13.13 -3.00 -46.34
CA LEU A 159 -13.07 -3.80 -47.56
C LEU A 159 -14.45 -4.17 -48.13
N ARG A 160 -15.45 -4.39 -47.28
CA ARG A 160 -16.71 -5.07 -47.66
C ARG A 160 -17.99 -4.39 -47.18
N GLY A 161 -17.88 -3.29 -46.43
CA GLY A 161 -18.97 -2.75 -45.62
C GLY A 161 -19.36 -3.68 -44.47
N HIS A 162 -20.46 -3.33 -43.79
CA HIS A 162 -21.03 -4.14 -42.72
C HIS A 162 -22.52 -4.46 -42.92
N HIS A 163 -23.00 -5.51 -42.26
CA HIS A 163 -24.40 -5.94 -42.35
C HIS A 163 -25.22 -5.66 -41.09
N LEU A 164 -24.78 -4.72 -40.25
CA LEU A 164 -25.39 -4.46 -38.94
C LEU A 164 -26.88 -4.15 -39.04
N ALA A 165 -27.31 -3.32 -40.00
CA ALA A 165 -28.73 -3.00 -40.19
C ALA A 165 -29.57 -4.24 -40.53
N ASP A 166 -29.05 -5.13 -41.38
CA ASP A 166 -29.71 -6.41 -41.71
C ASP A 166 -29.81 -7.31 -40.48
N GLU A 167 -28.78 -7.31 -39.63
CA GLU A 167 -28.78 -8.05 -38.37
C GLU A 167 -29.83 -7.53 -37.40
N VAL A 168 -29.96 -6.20 -37.29
CA VAL A 168 -31.00 -5.56 -36.47
C VAL A 168 -32.38 -5.99 -36.96
N GLU A 169 -32.65 -5.94 -38.27
CA GLU A 169 -33.94 -6.39 -38.83
C GLU A 169 -34.23 -7.87 -38.55
N ARG A 170 -33.19 -8.73 -38.55
CA ARG A 170 -33.33 -10.14 -38.12
C ARG A 170 -33.69 -10.22 -36.63
N ALA A 171 -32.95 -9.54 -35.76
CA ALA A 171 -33.13 -9.58 -34.31
C ALA A 171 -34.47 -8.99 -33.85
N LEU A 172 -35.03 -8.01 -34.58
CA LEU A 172 -36.36 -7.45 -34.32
C LEU A 172 -37.48 -8.51 -34.31
N LYS A 173 -37.31 -9.62 -35.05
CA LYS A 173 -38.30 -10.72 -35.05
C LYS A 173 -38.49 -11.32 -33.66
N CYS A 174 -37.44 -11.35 -32.84
CA CYS A 174 -37.44 -11.89 -31.49
C CYS A 174 -37.95 -10.89 -30.43
N ILE A 175 -38.16 -9.62 -30.79
CA ILE A 175 -38.57 -8.56 -29.86
C ILE A 175 -40.09 -8.35 -29.96
N LYS A 176 -40.79 -8.31 -28.81
CA LYS A 176 -42.24 -8.01 -28.78
C LYS A 176 -42.55 -6.56 -29.14
N LYS A 177 -41.81 -5.59 -28.60
CA LYS A 177 -41.99 -4.15 -28.84
C LYS A 177 -41.22 -3.66 -30.08
N ARG A 178 -41.34 -4.35 -31.22
CA ARG A 178 -40.53 -4.11 -32.45
C ARG A 178 -40.42 -2.64 -32.85
N LYS A 179 -41.53 -1.91 -32.83
CA LYS A 179 -41.59 -0.48 -33.20
C LYS A 179 -40.65 0.41 -32.37
N LYS A 180 -40.36 0.04 -31.12
CA LYS A 180 -39.44 0.78 -30.24
C LYS A 180 -37.98 0.63 -30.68
N TYR A 181 -37.63 -0.48 -31.33
CA TYR A 181 -36.26 -0.85 -31.66
C TYR A 181 -35.94 -0.77 -33.16
N ALA A 182 -36.97 -0.60 -34.00
CA ALA A 182 -36.81 -0.41 -35.44
C ALA A 182 -36.17 0.96 -35.75
N ARG A 183 -35.46 1.05 -36.88
CA ARG A 183 -34.85 2.30 -37.35
C ARG A 183 -35.93 3.38 -37.52
N PRO A 184 -35.81 4.54 -36.84
CA PRO A 184 -36.69 5.67 -37.10
C PRO A 184 -36.54 6.20 -38.53
N ALA A 185 -37.52 6.97 -39.01
CA ALA A 185 -37.44 7.57 -40.34
C ALA A 185 -36.22 8.51 -40.44
N PRO A 186 -35.49 8.54 -41.58
CA PRO A 186 -34.29 9.39 -41.74
C PRO A 186 -34.52 10.87 -41.42
N ALA A 187 -35.71 11.41 -41.73
CA ALA A 187 -36.10 12.79 -41.41
C ALA A 187 -36.18 13.12 -39.90
N ARG A 188 -36.07 12.10 -39.03
CA ARG A 188 -36.00 12.26 -37.57
C ARG A 188 -34.57 12.33 -37.05
N ASP A 189 -33.57 12.21 -37.92
CA ASP A 189 -32.21 12.57 -37.60
C ASP A 189 -32.00 14.09 -37.78
N ARG A 190 -32.14 14.83 -36.68
CA ARG A 190 -32.12 16.30 -36.65
C ARG A 190 -31.00 16.81 -35.77
N LEU A 191 -29.98 17.41 -36.39
CA LEU A 191 -28.93 18.15 -35.69
C LEU A 191 -29.24 19.64 -35.73
N TYR A 192 -29.31 20.27 -34.55
CA TYR A 192 -29.54 21.71 -34.42
C TYR A 192 -28.22 22.45 -34.25
N LYS A 193 -28.21 23.73 -34.66
CA LYS A 193 -27.08 24.64 -34.40
C LYS A 193 -26.86 24.80 -32.88
N PRO A 194 -25.61 24.97 -32.42
CA PRO A 194 -25.31 25.00 -30.99
C PRO A 194 -26.00 26.12 -30.19
N ASP A 195 -26.39 27.20 -30.87
CA ASP A 195 -27.07 28.35 -30.26
C ASP A 195 -28.58 28.17 -30.14
N ALA A 196 -29.16 27.16 -30.79
CA ALA A 196 -30.55 26.80 -30.60
C ALA A 196 -30.66 25.98 -29.31
N VAL A 197 -31.23 26.56 -28.26
CA VAL A 197 -31.44 25.88 -26.98
C VAL A 197 -32.89 25.43 -26.89
N HIS A 198 -33.09 24.15 -26.63
CA HIS A 198 -34.41 23.56 -26.43
C HIS A 198 -35.03 24.07 -25.11
N PRO A 199 -36.29 24.56 -25.10
CA PRO A 199 -36.95 25.01 -23.88
C PRO A 199 -37.13 23.90 -22.85
N ILE A 200 -36.74 24.16 -21.60
CA ILE A 200 -36.79 23.20 -20.48
C ILE A 200 -38.21 22.63 -20.21
N THR A 201 -39.26 23.32 -20.67
CA THR A 201 -40.67 22.96 -20.43
C THR A 201 -41.26 21.93 -21.39
N SER A 202 -40.54 21.51 -22.44
CA SER A 202 -41.00 20.50 -23.39
C SER A 202 -40.01 19.34 -23.49
N ASP A 203 -40.52 18.13 -23.69
CA ASP A 203 -39.73 16.90 -23.84
C ASP A 203 -39.53 16.50 -25.32
N SER A 204 -40.20 17.19 -26.25
CA SER A 204 -40.18 16.90 -27.69
C SER A 204 -39.75 18.12 -28.51
N CYS A 205 -38.99 17.87 -29.58
CA CYS A 205 -38.56 18.90 -30.53
C CYS A 205 -39.64 19.20 -31.60
N ASP A 206 -40.65 18.34 -31.77
CA ASP A 206 -41.61 18.44 -32.89
C ASP A 206 -42.48 19.71 -32.82
N ASP A 207 -42.82 20.17 -31.62
CA ASP A 207 -43.76 21.30 -31.43
C ASP A 207 -43.07 22.62 -31.07
N THR A 208 -41.76 22.59 -30.76
CA THR A 208 -41.06 23.74 -30.11
C THR A 208 -39.79 24.19 -30.81
N CYS A 209 -39.21 23.39 -31.70
CA CYS A 209 -37.93 23.70 -32.33
C CYS A 209 -38.11 24.14 -33.79
N ASP A 210 -37.57 25.32 -34.10
CA ASP A 210 -37.66 25.88 -35.44
C ASP A 210 -36.66 25.20 -36.41
N ALA A 211 -37.18 24.75 -37.55
CA ALA A 211 -36.42 24.13 -38.62
C ALA A 211 -35.31 25.04 -39.18
N ALA A 212 -35.41 26.36 -39.03
CA ALA A 212 -34.37 27.32 -39.45
C ALA A 212 -33.02 27.12 -38.72
N TYR A 213 -33.04 26.47 -37.56
CA TYR A 213 -31.83 26.15 -36.79
C TYR A 213 -31.28 24.76 -37.07
N LEU A 214 -31.87 23.99 -37.98
CA LEU A 214 -31.31 22.71 -38.40
C LEU A 214 -30.01 22.92 -39.20
N VAL A 215 -29.05 22.06 -38.94
CA VAL A 215 -27.83 21.97 -39.73
C VAL A 215 -28.14 21.17 -40.99
N ALA A 216 -27.96 21.81 -42.15
CA ALA A 216 -28.12 21.14 -43.43
C ALA A 216 -27.00 20.10 -43.61
N ARG A 217 -27.38 18.83 -43.79
CA ARG A 217 -26.48 17.71 -44.04
C ARG A 217 -26.98 16.97 -45.28
N GLY A 218 -26.09 16.69 -46.22
CA GLY A 218 -26.41 15.87 -47.39
C GLY A 218 -26.54 14.39 -47.02
N ASP A 219 -27.04 13.59 -47.94
CA ASP A 219 -26.95 12.13 -47.82
C ASP A 219 -25.48 11.70 -47.79
N ARG A 220 -25.19 10.59 -47.11
CA ARG A 220 -23.86 9.97 -47.19
C ARG A 220 -23.63 9.46 -48.60
N ASP A 221 -22.39 9.55 -49.07
CA ASP A 221 -22.00 8.95 -50.34
C ASP A 221 -21.94 7.41 -50.23
N GLU A 222 -21.79 6.74 -51.37
CA GLU A 222 -21.74 5.27 -51.45
C GLU A 222 -20.50 4.66 -50.78
N GLU A 223 -19.47 5.46 -50.45
CA GLU A 223 -18.26 5.00 -49.78
C GLU A 223 -18.42 4.92 -48.25
N ASN A 224 -19.47 5.54 -47.70
CA ASN A 224 -19.72 5.59 -46.26
C ASN A 224 -20.96 4.77 -45.88
N ASP A 225 -20.79 3.81 -44.96
CA ASP A 225 -21.89 3.04 -44.40
C ASP A 225 -22.95 3.94 -43.71
N ASP A 226 -24.21 3.53 -43.79
CA ASP A 226 -25.32 4.18 -43.08
C ASP A 226 -26.24 3.17 -42.37
N PRO A 227 -26.11 3.00 -41.03
CA PRO A 227 -25.29 3.80 -40.11
C PRO A 227 -23.78 3.53 -40.20
N ALA A 228 -22.94 4.45 -39.72
CA ALA A 228 -21.48 4.36 -39.76
C ALA A 228 -20.88 3.97 -38.41
N ILE A 229 -19.62 3.50 -38.44
CA ILE A 229 -18.84 3.15 -37.25
C ILE A 229 -17.68 4.13 -37.08
N HIS A 230 -17.60 4.76 -35.91
CA HIS A 230 -16.56 5.71 -35.55
C HIS A 230 -15.69 5.15 -34.43
N TYR A 231 -14.37 5.37 -34.53
CA TYR A 231 -13.39 4.87 -33.59
C TYR A 231 -12.65 6.03 -32.93
N GLY A 232 -12.75 6.18 -31.61
CA GLY A 232 -12.07 7.29 -30.95
C GLY A 232 -12.43 7.46 -29.49
N LEU A 233 -12.37 8.72 -29.04
CA LEU A 233 -12.48 9.06 -27.64
C LEU A 233 -13.94 9.19 -27.20
N ILE A 234 -14.31 8.46 -26.15
CA ILE A 234 -15.60 8.58 -25.48
C ILE A 234 -15.43 9.37 -24.18
N ALA A 235 -16.22 10.43 -24.01
CA ALA A 235 -16.28 11.23 -22.80
C ALA A 235 -17.28 10.63 -21.81
N SER A 236 -16.81 10.35 -20.59
CA SER A 236 -17.58 9.71 -19.52
C SER A 236 -17.69 10.64 -18.31
N GLY A 237 -18.83 10.65 -17.62
CA GLY A 237 -19.01 11.44 -16.40
C GLY A 237 -20.34 11.19 -15.70
N ASN A 238 -20.52 11.70 -14.49
CA ASN A 238 -21.79 11.60 -13.77
C ASN A 238 -22.77 12.74 -14.12
N GLN A 239 -22.36 13.69 -14.95
CA GLN A 239 -23.22 14.74 -15.47
C GLN A 239 -23.72 14.36 -16.85
N LEU A 240 -25.03 14.46 -17.10
CA LEU A 240 -25.55 14.29 -18.44
C LEU A 240 -25.25 15.53 -19.31
N MET A 241 -24.54 15.34 -20.42
CA MET A 241 -24.23 16.42 -21.36
C MET A 241 -25.48 16.87 -22.13
N LYS A 242 -25.85 18.15 -21.97
CA LYS A 242 -26.94 18.82 -22.71
C LYS A 242 -26.54 20.20 -23.25
N ASP A 243 -25.25 20.49 -23.29
CA ASP A 243 -24.72 21.79 -23.72
C ASP A 243 -23.92 21.59 -25.01
N ALA A 244 -24.51 22.03 -26.13
CA ALA A 244 -23.90 21.91 -27.45
C ALA A 244 -22.55 22.66 -27.55
N ARG A 245 -22.38 23.77 -26.83
CA ARG A 245 -21.13 24.54 -26.87
C ARG A 245 -20.01 23.83 -26.11
N ILE A 246 -20.32 23.25 -24.95
CA ILE A 246 -19.36 22.44 -24.20
C ILE A 246 -19.02 21.17 -24.98
N ARG A 247 -20.03 20.51 -25.56
CA ARG A 247 -19.86 19.35 -26.45
C ARG A 247 -18.89 19.68 -27.59
N ASP A 248 -19.17 20.73 -28.35
CA ASP A 248 -18.37 21.12 -29.53
C ASP A 248 -16.95 21.50 -29.13
N LYS A 249 -16.79 22.19 -27.99
CA LYS A 249 -15.47 22.51 -27.44
C LYS A 249 -14.68 21.25 -27.10
N LEU A 250 -15.29 20.27 -26.44
CA LEU A 250 -14.63 19.00 -26.11
C LEU A 250 -14.34 18.15 -27.35
N ALA A 251 -15.24 18.15 -28.34
CA ALA A 251 -15.00 17.51 -29.63
C ALA A 251 -13.77 18.11 -30.34
N MET A 252 -13.68 19.45 -30.36
CA MET A 252 -12.56 20.18 -30.97
C MET A 252 -11.25 20.02 -30.19
N ASP A 253 -11.25 20.31 -28.88
CA ASP A 253 -10.05 20.37 -28.05
C ASP A 253 -9.47 18.99 -27.75
N LYS A 254 -10.34 17.96 -27.67
CA LYS A 254 -9.98 16.63 -27.14
C LYS A 254 -10.27 15.49 -28.11
N GLY A 255 -10.95 15.74 -29.23
CA GLY A 255 -11.35 14.71 -30.18
C GLY A 255 -12.45 13.78 -29.66
N VAL A 256 -13.33 14.28 -28.77
CA VAL A 256 -14.46 13.50 -28.25
C VAL A 256 -15.48 13.24 -29.35
N LEU A 257 -15.92 11.98 -29.48
CA LEU A 257 -16.91 11.55 -30.45
C LEU A 257 -18.27 11.23 -29.83
N CYS A 258 -18.29 10.85 -28.56
CA CYS A 258 -19.49 10.40 -27.86
C CYS A 258 -19.42 10.77 -26.37
N PHE A 259 -20.58 11.03 -25.76
CA PHE A 259 -20.77 11.22 -24.33
C PHE A 259 -21.64 10.10 -23.75
N GLU A 260 -21.24 9.57 -22.59
CA GLU A 260 -21.99 8.58 -21.81
C GLU A 260 -21.65 8.74 -20.31
N MET A 261 -22.24 7.91 -19.44
CA MET A 261 -22.19 8.18 -17.98
C MET A 261 -21.55 7.09 -17.12
N GLU A 262 -21.12 5.95 -17.68
CA GLU A 262 -20.74 4.79 -16.88
C GLU A 262 -19.27 4.38 -17.02
N ALA A 263 -18.69 4.46 -18.22
CA ALA A 263 -17.43 3.80 -18.57
C ALA A 263 -16.26 4.19 -17.66
N ALA A 264 -16.18 5.45 -17.20
CA ALA A 264 -15.11 5.89 -16.30
C ALA A 264 -15.05 5.13 -14.97
N GLY A 265 -16.18 4.57 -14.51
CA GLY A 265 -16.22 3.70 -13.33
C GLY A 265 -15.62 2.31 -13.57
N LEU A 266 -15.58 1.87 -14.84
CA LEU A 266 -15.17 0.52 -15.22
C LEU A 266 -13.69 0.43 -15.60
N MET A 267 -13.19 1.35 -16.42
CA MET A 267 -11.94 1.16 -17.18
C MET A 267 -10.74 0.66 -16.35
N ASN A 268 -10.61 1.10 -15.09
CA ASN A 268 -9.46 0.74 -14.25
C ASN A 268 -9.58 -0.61 -13.52
N HIS A 269 -10.79 -1.17 -13.40
CA HIS A 269 -11.04 -2.38 -12.59
C HIS A 269 -11.78 -3.48 -13.37
N PHE A 270 -12.39 -3.14 -14.48
CA PHE A 270 -13.07 -4.06 -15.38
C PHE A 270 -12.53 -3.83 -16.80
N PRO A 271 -11.52 -4.61 -17.22
CA PRO A 271 -10.90 -4.48 -18.54
C PRO A 271 -11.93 -4.70 -19.66
N CYS A 272 -12.43 -3.61 -20.23
CA CYS A 272 -13.52 -3.66 -21.19
C CYS A 272 -13.33 -2.73 -22.40
N LEU A 273 -14.09 -3.01 -23.45
CA LEU A 273 -14.29 -2.11 -24.59
C LEU A 273 -15.66 -1.43 -24.44
N ILE A 274 -15.74 -0.15 -24.81
CA ILE A 274 -16.97 0.62 -24.74
C ILE A 274 -17.53 0.78 -26.15
N ILE A 275 -18.81 0.43 -26.34
CA ILE A 275 -19.50 0.48 -27.63
C ILE A 275 -20.82 1.22 -27.41
N ARG A 276 -20.97 2.39 -28.05
CA ARG A 276 -22.13 3.26 -27.88
C ARG A 276 -22.85 3.50 -29.19
N GLY A 277 -24.12 3.15 -29.26
CA GLY A 277 -25.01 3.58 -30.33
C GLY A 277 -25.51 4.99 -30.07
N ILE A 278 -25.49 5.85 -31.09
CA ILE A 278 -25.76 7.27 -30.94
C ILE A 278 -27.27 7.56 -30.97
N CYS A 279 -27.85 7.92 -29.82
CA CYS A 279 -29.30 8.14 -29.68
C CYS A 279 -29.72 9.62 -29.62
N ASP A 280 -28.79 10.52 -29.32
CA ASP A 280 -28.98 11.97 -29.35
C ASP A 280 -27.65 12.66 -29.68
N TYR A 281 -27.61 14.00 -29.65
CA TYR A 281 -26.43 14.78 -29.97
C TYR A 281 -25.78 15.45 -28.76
N SER A 282 -25.96 14.95 -27.54
CA SER A 282 -25.38 15.55 -26.32
C SER A 282 -25.68 17.04 -26.18
N ASP A 283 -26.85 17.48 -26.61
CA ASP A 283 -27.34 18.85 -26.50
C ASP A 283 -28.72 18.88 -25.83
N SER A 284 -29.36 20.04 -25.84
CA SER A 284 -30.67 20.21 -25.23
C SER A 284 -31.79 19.45 -25.97
N HIS A 285 -31.60 19.06 -27.23
CA HIS A 285 -32.60 18.43 -28.10
C HIS A 285 -32.60 16.91 -27.97
N LYS A 286 -33.03 16.42 -26.81
CA LYS A 286 -33.09 14.98 -26.55
C LYS A 286 -34.00 14.25 -27.54
N ASN A 287 -33.58 13.04 -27.91
CA ASN A 287 -34.37 12.15 -28.74
C ASN A 287 -34.50 10.74 -28.13
N LYS A 288 -35.64 10.47 -27.49
CA LYS A 288 -35.92 9.16 -26.89
C LYS A 288 -36.26 8.09 -27.93
N GLU A 289 -36.62 8.47 -29.17
CA GLU A 289 -37.08 7.54 -30.20
C GLU A 289 -35.94 6.68 -30.75
N TRP A 290 -34.73 7.23 -30.83
CA TRP A 290 -33.57 6.53 -31.38
C TRP A 290 -32.91 5.56 -30.41
N GLN A 291 -33.24 5.60 -29.12
CA GLN A 291 -32.58 4.77 -28.10
C GLN A 291 -32.67 3.27 -28.40
N GLY A 292 -33.82 2.79 -28.87
CA GLY A 292 -34.00 1.38 -29.17
C GLY A 292 -33.14 0.93 -30.35
N PHE A 293 -33.21 1.63 -31.48
CA PHE A 293 -32.41 1.31 -32.66
C PHE A 293 -30.90 1.45 -32.41
N SER A 294 -30.50 2.50 -31.69
CA SER A 294 -29.09 2.74 -31.34
C SER A 294 -28.53 1.64 -30.46
N ALA A 295 -29.29 1.18 -29.47
CA ALA A 295 -28.92 0.03 -28.65
C ALA A 295 -28.76 -1.26 -29.48
N MET A 296 -29.64 -1.48 -30.47
CA MET A 296 -29.55 -2.62 -31.38
C MET A 296 -28.29 -2.56 -32.25
N MET A 297 -27.95 -1.39 -32.78
CA MET A 297 -26.73 -1.20 -33.58
C MET A 297 -25.46 -1.45 -32.77
N ALA A 298 -25.40 -0.96 -31.53
CA ALA A 298 -24.29 -1.21 -30.62
C ALA A 298 -24.14 -2.72 -30.29
N ALA A 299 -25.26 -3.40 -30.03
CA ALA A 299 -25.27 -4.84 -29.75
C ALA A 299 -24.88 -5.68 -30.99
N ALA A 300 -25.33 -5.28 -32.19
CA ALA A 300 -24.91 -5.91 -33.45
C ALA A 300 -23.39 -5.80 -33.65
N TYR A 301 -22.82 -4.60 -33.44
CA TYR A 301 -21.38 -4.41 -33.53
C TYR A 301 -20.61 -5.27 -32.51
N ALA A 302 -21.11 -5.35 -31.27
CA ALA A 302 -20.51 -6.19 -30.23
C ALA A 302 -20.53 -7.69 -30.60
N ARG A 303 -21.58 -8.17 -31.27
CA ARG A 303 -21.65 -9.52 -31.82
C ARG A 303 -20.59 -9.78 -32.88
N ASP A 304 -20.45 -8.88 -33.85
CA ASP A 304 -19.43 -9.00 -34.90
C ASP A 304 -18.01 -8.95 -34.33
N LEU A 305 -17.77 -8.09 -33.34
CA LEU A 305 -16.50 -8.00 -32.63
C LEU A 305 -16.14 -9.33 -31.95
N LEU A 306 -17.08 -9.94 -31.21
CA LEU A 306 -16.86 -11.24 -30.57
C LEU A 306 -16.61 -12.35 -31.59
N GLY A 307 -17.22 -12.26 -32.77
CA GLY A 307 -16.98 -13.17 -33.89
C GLY A 307 -15.53 -13.14 -34.40
N GLN A 308 -14.83 -12.01 -34.28
CA GLN A 308 -13.42 -11.88 -34.66
C GLN A 308 -12.45 -12.56 -33.69
N ILE A 309 -12.90 -12.88 -32.47
CA ILE A 309 -12.02 -13.35 -31.40
C ILE A 309 -12.08 -14.88 -31.31
N PRO A 310 -10.96 -15.59 -31.51
CA PRO A 310 -10.90 -17.03 -31.26
C PRO A 310 -11.04 -17.35 -29.75
N PRO A 311 -11.79 -18.40 -29.35
CA PRO A 311 -11.98 -18.76 -27.94
C PRO A 311 -10.67 -18.95 -27.15
N ASN A 312 -9.68 -19.62 -27.75
CA ASN A 312 -8.38 -19.85 -27.14
C ASN A 312 -7.60 -18.57 -26.82
N LYS A 313 -7.91 -17.45 -27.48
CA LYS A 313 -7.30 -16.15 -27.16
C LYS A 313 -7.92 -15.54 -25.90
N ILE A 314 -9.23 -15.67 -25.71
CA ILE A 314 -9.90 -15.23 -24.48
C ILE A 314 -9.46 -16.14 -23.32
N GLU A 315 -9.40 -17.46 -23.52
CA GLU A 315 -8.95 -18.41 -22.50
C GLU A 315 -7.49 -18.17 -22.06
N ALA A 316 -6.65 -17.58 -22.92
CA ALA A 316 -5.28 -17.21 -22.59
C ALA A 316 -5.18 -15.91 -21.76
N GLU A 317 -6.20 -15.05 -21.79
CA GLU A 317 -6.25 -13.86 -20.92
C GLU A 317 -6.48 -14.28 -19.48
N ARG A 318 -5.90 -13.57 -18.52
CA ARG A 318 -6.14 -13.88 -17.10
C ARG A 318 -7.56 -13.51 -16.69
N PRO A 319 -8.23 -14.29 -15.81
CA PRO A 319 -9.51 -13.87 -15.24
C PRO A 319 -9.39 -12.50 -14.56
N ILE A 320 -10.44 -11.69 -14.67
CA ILE A 320 -10.44 -10.31 -14.13
C ILE A 320 -10.29 -10.34 -12.61
N SER A 321 -10.93 -11.31 -11.94
CA SER A 321 -10.83 -11.56 -10.50
C SER A 321 -9.38 -11.75 -10.02
N GLU A 322 -8.61 -12.58 -10.72
CA GLU A 322 -7.19 -12.82 -10.41
C GLU A 322 -6.34 -11.58 -10.64
N ALA A 323 -6.61 -10.83 -11.71
CA ALA A 323 -5.87 -9.61 -12.03
C ALA A 323 -6.08 -8.53 -10.95
N LEU A 324 -7.31 -8.40 -10.42
CA LEU A 324 -7.64 -7.49 -9.33
C LEU A 324 -6.94 -7.87 -8.02
N HIS A 325 -7.01 -9.15 -7.62
CA HIS A 325 -6.31 -9.63 -6.42
C HIS A 325 -4.78 -9.43 -6.49
N ALA A 326 -4.19 -9.59 -7.68
CA ALA A 326 -2.76 -9.33 -7.88
C ALA A 326 -2.38 -7.84 -7.69
N ILE A 327 -3.31 -6.91 -7.96
CA ILE A 327 -3.12 -5.47 -7.72
C ILE A 327 -3.26 -5.16 -6.22
N GLU A 328 -4.30 -5.68 -5.56
CA GLU A 328 -4.50 -5.52 -4.11
C GLU A 328 -3.28 -6.00 -3.32
N HIS A 329 -2.79 -7.20 -3.62
CA HIS A 329 -1.61 -7.76 -2.94
C HIS A 329 -0.31 -6.98 -3.24
N LYS A 330 -0.21 -6.30 -4.40
CA LYS A 330 0.91 -5.38 -4.68
C LYS A 330 0.77 -4.08 -3.90
N ILE A 331 -0.44 -3.55 -3.74
CA ILE A 331 -0.72 -2.35 -2.94
C ILE A 331 -0.40 -2.64 -1.47
N ASP A 332 -0.81 -3.79 -0.93
CA ASP A 332 -0.49 -4.17 0.45
C ASP A 332 1.02 -4.29 0.70
N ARG A 333 1.76 -4.90 -0.24
CA ARG A 333 3.22 -4.95 -0.19
C ARG A 333 3.87 -3.57 -0.27
N LEU A 334 3.33 -2.67 -1.10
CA LEU A 334 3.82 -1.28 -1.19
C LEU A 334 3.53 -0.50 0.09
N GLN A 335 2.35 -0.68 0.69
CA GLN A 335 1.98 -0.05 1.96
C GLN A 335 2.89 -0.52 3.11
N GLN A 336 3.20 -1.81 3.18
CA GLN A 336 4.16 -2.36 4.16
C GLN A 336 5.57 -1.78 3.99
N THR A 337 6.02 -1.58 2.74
CA THR A 337 7.33 -0.98 2.45
C THR A 337 7.39 0.52 2.80
N THR A 338 6.26 1.21 2.67
CA THR A 338 6.14 2.65 2.97
C THR A 338 6.12 2.90 4.50
N ALA A 339 5.47 2.03 5.26
CA ALA A 339 5.44 2.09 6.73
C ALA A 339 6.85 1.94 7.33
N ALA A 340 7.64 0.96 6.86
CA ALA A 340 9.03 0.76 7.29
C ALA A 340 9.90 2.00 7.01
N THR A 341 9.76 2.62 5.83
CA THR A 341 10.53 3.82 5.44
C THR A 341 10.19 5.06 6.30
N SER A 342 8.94 5.15 6.79
CA SER A 342 8.51 6.25 7.66
C SER A 342 9.01 6.12 9.11
N ALA A 343 9.07 4.89 9.63
CA ALA A 343 9.58 4.58 10.96
C ALA A 343 11.10 4.79 11.04
N ASP A 344 11.84 4.40 10.00
CA ASP A 344 13.29 4.64 9.91
C ASP A 344 13.60 6.14 9.87
N ARG A 345 12.88 6.92 9.06
CA ARG A 345 13.04 8.39 9.02
C ARG A 345 12.69 9.09 10.34
N ARG A 346 11.78 8.53 11.14
CA ARG A 346 11.41 9.09 12.45
C ARG A 346 12.47 8.78 13.50
N THR A 347 12.96 7.55 13.52
CA THR A 347 14.06 7.11 14.41
C THR A 347 15.31 7.94 14.20
N ASP A 348 15.68 8.20 12.94
CA ASP A 348 16.81 9.08 12.59
C ASP A 348 16.68 10.50 13.16
N LYS A 349 15.46 11.05 13.20
CA LYS A 349 15.22 12.40 13.74
C LYS A 349 15.37 12.42 15.25
N ILE A 350 14.83 11.43 15.94
CA ILE A 350 14.95 11.29 17.39
C ILE A 350 16.41 11.07 17.80
N GLU A 351 17.16 10.25 17.06
CA GLU A 351 18.58 10.02 17.31
C GLU A 351 19.39 11.32 17.19
N ARG A 352 19.18 12.08 16.11
CA ARG A 352 19.85 13.37 15.90
C ARG A 352 19.49 14.41 16.96
N TRP A 353 18.25 14.37 17.44
CA TRP A 353 17.77 15.25 18.50
C TRP A 353 18.39 14.91 19.85
N LEU A 354 18.31 13.65 20.29
CA LEU A 354 18.82 13.23 21.58
C LEU A 354 20.35 13.21 21.65
N ARG A 355 21.03 12.93 20.54
CA ARG A 355 22.49 12.68 20.45
C ARG A 355 22.95 11.66 21.49
N PRO A 356 22.37 10.45 21.50
CA PRO A 356 22.66 9.45 22.52
C PRO A 356 24.11 8.98 22.42
N PRO A 357 24.89 8.93 23.52
CA PRO A 357 26.19 8.28 23.51
C PRO A 357 26.04 6.78 23.22
N ASP A 358 26.89 6.25 22.34
CA ASP A 358 26.84 4.86 21.91
C ASP A 358 27.60 3.94 22.89
N PRO A 359 26.91 3.08 23.67
CA PRO A 359 27.53 2.15 24.62
C PRO A 359 28.20 0.97 23.90
N SER A 360 27.88 0.71 22.63
CA SER A 360 28.39 -0.44 21.88
C SER A 360 29.91 -0.36 21.67
N THR A 361 30.47 0.86 21.62
CA THR A 361 31.92 1.06 21.47
C THR A 361 32.69 0.49 22.66
N ASN A 362 32.25 0.75 23.90
CA ASN A 362 32.82 0.19 25.12
C ASN A 362 32.59 -1.32 25.22
N ALA A 363 31.36 -1.77 24.97
CA ALA A 363 31.03 -3.19 24.99
C ALA A 363 31.87 -4.00 23.98
N ASN A 364 32.03 -3.49 22.75
CA ASN A 364 32.85 -4.13 21.72
C ASN A 364 34.34 -4.08 22.05
N HIS A 365 34.83 -3.00 22.67
CA HIS A 365 36.21 -2.94 23.15
C HIS A 365 36.46 -3.99 24.24
N ALA A 366 35.55 -4.11 25.22
CA ALA A 366 35.62 -5.11 26.27
C ALA A 366 35.56 -6.54 25.72
N ARG A 367 34.70 -6.81 24.72
CA ARG A 367 34.64 -8.11 24.02
C ARG A 367 35.95 -8.46 23.32
N LYS A 368 36.67 -7.48 22.76
CA LYS A 368 37.98 -7.71 22.12
C LYS A 368 39.07 -8.05 23.14
N LEU A 369 38.99 -7.47 24.34
CA LEU A 369 39.92 -7.76 25.44
C LEU A 369 39.59 -9.07 26.16
N ARG A 370 38.36 -9.57 26.00
CA ARG A 370 37.87 -10.77 26.67
C ARG A 370 38.52 -12.02 26.08
N HIS A 371 39.08 -12.87 26.96
CA HIS A 371 39.42 -14.24 26.61
C HIS A 371 38.19 -15.14 26.66
N GLU A 372 38.11 -16.14 25.79
CA GLU A 372 36.99 -17.08 25.79
C GLU A 372 36.85 -17.78 27.16
N GLY A 373 35.62 -17.87 27.67
CA GLY A 373 35.34 -18.42 29.01
C GLY A 373 35.48 -17.43 30.18
N THR A 374 36.05 -16.23 29.99
CA THR A 374 36.17 -15.23 31.06
C THR A 374 34.81 -14.79 31.60
N GLY A 375 34.66 -14.83 32.92
CA GLY A 375 33.43 -14.45 33.62
C GLY A 375 32.36 -15.55 33.73
N THR A 376 32.66 -16.79 33.31
CA THR A 376 31.73 -17.93 33.47
C THR A 376 31.38 -18.17 34.93
N TRP A 377 32.36 -18.01 35.83
CA TRP A 377 32.15 -18.12 37.28
C TRP A 377 31.09 -17.15 37.81
N LEU A 378 31.00 -15.94 37.24
CA LEU A 378 29.99 -14.95 37.63
C LEU A 378 28.62 -15.39 37.13
N LEU A 379 28.54 -15.89 35.90
CA LEU A 379 27.30 -16.38 35.33
C LEU A 379 26.76 -17.58 36.13
N GLU A 380 27.62 -18.46 36.62
CA GLU A 380 27.24 -19.62 37.45
C GLU A 380 26.99 -19.27 38.93
N HIS A 381 27.39 -18.07 39.36
CA HIS A 381 27.25 -17.65 40.75
C HIS A 381 25.77 -17.54 41.17
N PRO A 382 25.38 -18.01 42.38
CA PRO A 382 23.98 -17.98 42.83
C PRO A 382 23.32 -16.60 42.74
N VAL A 383 24.05 -15.56 43.13
CA VAL A 383 23.57 -14.16 43.07
C VAL A 383 23.18 -13.74 41.65
N PHE A 384 23.95 -14.15 40.63
CA PHE A 384 23.62 -13.83 39.24
C PHE A 384 22.45 -14.68 38.74
N GLN A 385 22.39 -15.96 39.12
CA GLN A 385 21.28 -16.85 38.75
C GLN A 385 19.95 -16.39 39.34
N GLU A 386 19.95 -15.91 40.60
CA GLU A 386 18.79 -15.26 41.23
C GLU A 386 18.38 -13.98 40.50
N LEU A 387 19.35 -13.18 40.04
CA LEU A 387 19.07 -11.98 39.25
C LEU A 387 18.46 -12.35 37.90
N TYR A 388 19.01 -13.36 37.23
CA TYR A 388 18.58 -13.83 35.92
C TYR A 388 17.18 -14.48 35.95
N SER A 389 16.81 -15.14 37.06
CA SER A 389 15.48 -15.71 37.28
C SER A 389 14.44 -14.65 37.68
N GLY A 390 14.89 -13.50 38.19
CA GLY A 390 14.06 -12.41 38.70
C GLY A 390 13.74 -12.50 40.19
N SER A 391 14.26 -13.51 40.92
CA SER A 391 14.13 -13.57 42.38
C SER A 391 14.99 -12.52 43.10
N ARG A 392 15.98 -11.97 42.41
CA ARG A 392 16.79 -10.82 42.83
C ARG A 392 16.67 -9.71 41.79
N ARG A 393 16.63 -8.45 42.23
CA ARG A 393 16.46 -7.28 41.36
C ARG A 393 17.74 -6.49 41.12
N HIS A 394 18.71 -6.57 42.02
CA HIS A 394 19.85 -5.66 42.02
C HIS A 394 21.15 -6.43 42.23
N LEU A 395 22.22 -5.97 41.58
CA LEU A 395 23.57 -6.50 41.78
C LEU A 395 24.59 -5.39 41.58
N TRP A 396 25.41 -5.15 42.60
CA TRP A 396 26.57 -4.27 42.51
C TRP A 396 27.86 -5.08 42.54
N LEU A 397 28.57 -5.08 41.41
CA LEU A 397 29.88 -5.71 41.25
C LEU A 397 30.98 -4.69 41.51
N HIS A 398 31.80 -4.88 42.54
CA HIS A 398 32.85 -3.93 42.85
C HIS A 398 34.23 -4.56 42.97
N GLY A 399 35.24 -3.82 42.53
CA GLY A 399 36.63 -4.26 42.55
C GLY A 399 37.59 -3.15 42.11
N LEU A 400 38.88 -3.33 42.40
CA LEU A 400 39.92 -2.36 42.09
C LEU A 400 40.06 -2.11 40.57
N ALA A 401 40.85 -1.10 40.18
CA ALA A 401 41.17 -0.90 38.76
C ALA A 401 41.77 -2.20 38.17
N GLY A 402 41.48 -2.47 36.89
CA GLY A 402 42.04 -3.60 36.13
C GLY A 402 41.55 -5.01 36.50
N CYS A 403 40.69 -5.20 37.50
CA CYS A 403 40.12 -6.51 37.86
C CYS A 403 39.02 -7.04 36.90
N GLY A 404 38.89 -6.47 35.69
CA GLY A 404 38.01 -7.00 34.64
C GLY A 404 36.52 -6.61 34.70
N LYS A 405 36.10 -5.64 35.52
CA LYS A 405 34.68 -5.18 35.64
C LYS A 405 33.97 -4.98 34.29
N THR A 406 34.55 -4.16 33.42
CA THR A 406 33.99 -3.88 32.08
C THR A 406 33.91 -5.12 31.19
N VAL A 407 34.89 -6.03 31.31
CA VAL A 407 34.87 -7.32 30.60
C VAL A 407 33.73 -8.21 31.12
N LEU A 408 33.52 -8.24 32.44
CA LEU A 408 32.38 -8.95 33.04
C LEU A 408 31.03 -8.35 32.60
N SER A 409 30.90 -7.03 32.52
CA SER A 409 29.72 -6.37 31.99
C SER A 409 29.40 -6.81 30.55
N ALA A 410 30.42 -6.91 29.68
CA ALA A 410 30.25 -7.44 28.33
C ALA A 410 29.86 -8.93 28.31
N THR A 411 30.42 -9.76 29.20
CA THR A 411 30.01 -11.16 29.38
C THR A 411 28.56 -11.29 29.81
N VAL A 412 28.11 -10.46 30.74
CA VAL A 412 26.71 -10.41 31.16
C VAL A 412 25.80 -10.03 29.98
N LEU A 413 26.15 -8.99 29.21
CA LEU A 413 25.36 -8.58 28.05
C LEU A 413 25.23 -9.69 27.01
N ASP A 414 26.31 -10.39 26.69
CA ASP A 414 26.29 -11.50 25.73
C ASP A 414 25.47 -12.69 26.23
N TYR A 415 25.49 -12.96 27.55
CA TYR A 415 24.68 -14.01 28.14
C TYR A 415 23.19 -13.66 28.10
N LEU A 416 22.84 -12.43 28.50
CA LEU A 416 21.46 -11.94 28.48
C LEU A 416 20.88 -11.95 27.06
N ALA A 417 21.68 -11.58 26.05
CA ALA A 417 21.25 -11.55 24.65
C ALA A 417 20.91 -12.94 24.06
N LYS A 418 21.38 -14.04 24.67
CA LYS A 418 21.02 -15.40 24.26
C LYS A 418 19.60 -15.80 24.72
N GLY A 419 19.03 -15.09 25.70
CA GLY A 419 17.66 -15.29 26.14
C GLY A 419 16.65 -14.64 25.20
N SER A 420 15.53 -15.31 24.93
CA SER A 420 14.43 -14.74 24.13
C SER A 420 13.51 -13.85 24.97
N GLY A 421 13.11 -12.69 24.43
CA GLY A 421 11.97 -11.91 24.94
C GLY A 421 12.27 -10.90 26.06
N ARG A 422 13.54 -10.55 26.33
CA ARG A 422 13.93 -9.60 27.39
C ARG A 422 14.54 -8.34 26.79
N LEU A 423 14.17 -7.18 27.32
CA LEU A 423 14.76 -5.91 26.93
C LEU A 423 16.04 -5.66 27.71
N ILE A 424 17.14 -5.42 27.01
CA ILE A 424 18.47 -5.23 27.60
C ILE A 424 18.94 -3.83 27.26
N LEU A 425 19.18 -3.03 28.29
CA LEU A 425 19.73 -1.69 28.18
C LEU A 425 21.13 -1.68 28.79
N SER A 426 22.03 -0.91 28.21
CA SER A 426 23.39 -0.79 28.74
C SER A 426 23.96 0.61 28.61
N PHE A 427 24.80 0.97 29.56
CA PHE A 427 25.62 2.18 29.48
C PHE A 427 26.96 1.96 30.17
N PHE A 428 28.01 2.51 29.59
CA PHE A 428 29.36 2.42 30.11
C PHE A 428 29.83 3.84 30.39
N PHE A 429 30.06 4.17 31.65
CA PHE A 429 30.73 5.42 31.98
C PHE A 429 32.20 5.31 31.55
N ASP A 430 32.73 6.39 30.96
CA ASP A 430 34.05 6.38 30.35
C ASP A 430 34.74 7.74 30.54
N PHE A 431 35.84 7.77 31.28
CA PHE A 431 36.63 8.97 31.51
C PHE A 431 37.27 9.52 30.21
N GLY A 432 37.45 8.68 29.18
CA GLY A 432 37.95 9.07 27.86
C GLY A 432 36.89 9.73 26.96
N ASP A 433 35.60 9.53 27.22
CA ASP A 433 34.50 10.01 26.38
C ASP A 433 33.62 11.01 27.13
N ASN A 434 33.71 12.29 26.79
CA ASN A 434 32.95 13.36 27.47
C ASN A 434 31.43 13.15 27.42
N ALA A 435 30.90 12.47 26.41
CA ALA A 435 29.47 12.19 26.31
C ALA A 435 29.02 11.10 27.30
N LYS A 436 29.97 10.32 27.85
CA LYS A 436 29.72 9.18 28.74
C LYS A 436 30.10 9.41 30.19
N LYS A 437 30.24 10.68 30.62
CA LYS A 437 30.61 11.03 32.00
C LYS A 437 29.43 11.42 32.88
N THR A 438 28.27 11.69 32.29
CA THR A 438 27.14 12.31 33.02
C THR A 438 25.91 11.42 33.03
N VAL A 439 25.05 11.63 34.03
CA VAL A 439 23.72 11.00 34.09
C VAL A 439 22.87 11.43 32.89
N ASP A 440 22.98 12.67 32.43
CA ASP A 440 22.30 13.12 31.21
C ASP A 440 22.68 12.27 29.98
N GLY A 441 23.98 12.02 29.76
CA GLY A 441 24.46 11.14 28.70
C GLY A 441 23.93 9.70 28.83
N MET A 442 23.94 9.16 30.06
CA MET A 442 23.35 7.85 30.36
C MET A 442 21.86 7.80 30.01
N LEU A 443 21.07 8.79 30.47
CA LEU A 443 19.63 8.85 30.23
C LEU A 443 19.29 8.95 28.74
N ARG A 444 20.01 9.79 27.97
CA ARG A 444 19.84 9.88 26.52
C ARG A 444 20.05 8.54 25.84
N SER A 445 21.10 7.81 26.23
CA SER A 445 21.41 6.50 25.68
C SER A 445 20.33 5.46 26.02
N LEU A 446 19.93 5.37 27.29
CA LEU A 446 18.95 4.38 27.75
C LEU A 446 17.56 4.64 27.15
N VAL A 447 17.10 5.90 27.11
CA VAL A 447 15.82 6.28 26.50
C VAL A 447 15.80 5.97 25.01
N PHE A 448 16.91 6.21 24.29
CA PHE A 448 16.99 5.90 22.87
C PHE A 448 17.04 4.38 22.60
N GLN A 449 17.72 3.60 23.45
CA GLN A 449 17.71 2.14 23.38
C GLN A 449 16.28 1.58 23.58
N LEU A 450 15.51 2.12 24.52
CA LEU A 450 14.09 1.78 24.68
C LEU A 450 13.26 2.15 23.45
N TYR A 451 13.47 3.34 22.89
CA TYR A 451 12.76 3.80 21.70
C TYR A 451 12.98 2.86 20.50
N ARG A 452 14.23 2.43 20.26
CA ARG A 452 14.55 1.47 19.17
C ARG A 452 13.98 0.07 19.38
N GLY A 453 13.62 -0.29 20.62
CA GLY A 453 12.99 -1.57 20.94
C GLY A 453 11.58 -1.75 20.37
N GLY A 454 10.96 -0.69 19.79
CA GLY A 454 9.70 -0.78 19.05
C GLY A 454 8.45 -1.04 19.89
N THR A 455 8.53 -0.87 21.21
CA THR A 455 7.42 -1.12 22.14
C THR A 455 6.51 0.12 22.29
N ASP A 456 5.36 -0.03 22.96
CA ASP A 456 4.40 1.08 23.24
C ASP A 456 5.05 2.33 23.88
N SER A 457 6.26 2.17 24.42
CA SER A 457 7.10 3.22 25.00
C SER A 457 7.54 4.31 24.00
N ALA A 458 7.56 4.05 22.69
CA ALA A 458 7.99 5.03 21.68
C ALA A 458 7.14 6.32 21.71
N ARG A 459 5.86 6.21 22.06
CA ARG A 459 4.92 7.35 22.14
C ARG A 459 5.35 8.42 23.15
N VAL A 460 5.98 8.02 24.26
CA VAL A 460 6.44 8.94 25.31
C VAL A 460 7.49 9.89 24.75
N LEU A 461 8.45 9.33 24.01
CA LEU A 461 9.54 10.11 23.43
C LEU A 461 9.08 10.92 22.22
N ASP A 462 8.14 10.40 21.42
CA ASP A 462 7.54 11.15 20.31
C ASP A 462 6.76 12.38 20.81
N ALA A 463 5.99 12.24 21.89
CA ALA A 463 5.29 13.36 22.52
C ALA A 463 6.28 14.38 23.10
N SER A 464 7.37 13.91 23.72
CA SER A 464 8.44 14.77 24.21
C SER A 464 9.11 15.53 23.06
N PHE A 465 9.44 14.87 21.95
CA PHE A 465 10.03 15.51 20.78
C PHE A 465 9.16 16.64 20.22
N GLN A 466 7.85 16.41 20.13
CA GLN A 466 6.88 17.43 19.69
C GLN A 466 6.78 18.60 20.68
N ALA A 467 6.73 18.32 21.98
CA ALA A 467 6.68 19.34 23.02
C ALA A 467 7.92 20.26 23.03
N HIS A 468 9.06 19.78 22.50
CA HIS A 468 10.29 20.56 22.34
C HIS A 468 10.43 21.17 20.92
N GLY A 469 9.29 21.53 20.32
CA GLY A 469 9.24 22.22 19.02
C GLY A 469 9.75 21.35 17.88
N ASP A 470 9.37 20.08 17.85
CA ASP A 470 9.88 19.09 16.87
C ASP A 470 11.41 18.98 16.86
N GLY A 471 11.99 18.99 18.07
CA GLY A 471 13.43 18.82 18.28
C GLY A 471 14.27 20.10 18.16
N CYS A 472 13.64 21.28 18.15
CA CYS A 472 14.34 22.56 18.21
C CYS A 472 15.03 22.77 19.56
N ASP A 473 14.38 22.37 20.66
CA ASP A 473 14.91 22.49 22.01
C ASP A 473 15.37 21.15 22.57
N GLN A 474 16.34 21.16 23.48
CA GLN A 474 16.82 19.94 24.14
C GLN A 474 16.04 19.65 25.43
N PRO A 475 15.72 18.38 25.73
CA PRO A 475 15.08 18.03 26.99
C PRO A 475 16.05 18.19 28.15
N SER A 476 15.52 18.56 29.31
CA SER A 476 16.29 18.59 30.56
C SER A 476 16.57 17.18 31.09
N THR A 477 17.60 17.03 31.92
CA THR A 477 17.94 15.75 32.57
C THR A 477 16.76 15.17 33.35
N LYS A 478 15.98 16.04 34.02
CA LYS A 478 14.78 15.63 34.75
C LYS A 478 13.70 15.09 33.81
N ALA A 479 13.44 15.77 32.69
CA ALA A 479 12.48 15.31 31.69
C ALA A 479 12.89 13.96 31.06
N LEU A 480 14.19 13.77 30.78
CA LEU A 480 14.72 12.49 30.30
C LEU A 480 14.57 11.37 31.34
N SER A 481 14.81 11.67 32.61
CA SER A 481 14.63 10.71 33.71
C SER A 481 13.16 10.30 33.86
N ASP A 482 12.23 11.27 33.82
CA ASP A 482 10.80 11.00 33.90
C ASP A 482 10.28 10.21 32.68
N ALA A 483 10.79 10.53 31.48
CA ALA A 483 10.51 9.77 30.27
C ALA A 483 11.02 8.34 30.38
N LEU A 484 12.27 8.13 30.82
CA LEU A 484 12.86 6.82 31.01
C LEU A 484 12.02 5.96 31.96
N PHE A 485 11.66 6.49 33.13
CA PHE A 485 10.86 5.75 34.10
C PHE A 485 9.46 5.41 33.59
N THR A 486 8.84 6.32 32.82
CA THR A 486 7.54 6.06 32.19
C THR A 486 7.65 4.95 31.14
N MET A 487 8.70 4.98 30.32
CA MET A 487 8.95 3.97 29.29
C MET A 487 9.27 2.60 29.89
N LEU A 488 10.05 2.55 30.98
CA LEU A 488 10.38 1.32 31.70
C LEU A 488 9.15 0.69 32.37
N ALA A 489 8.26 1.51 32.95
CA ALA A 489 7.02 1.03 33.58
C ALA A 489 6.05 0.36 32.59
N ALA A 490 6.19 0.63 31.29
CA ALA A 490 5.40 0.02 30.23
C ALA A 490 5.97 -1.32 29.71
N GLN A 491 7.09 -1.79 30.26
CA GLN A 491 7.73 -3.04 29.85
C GLN A 491 7.42 -4.18 30.83
N GLU A 492 7.52 -5.43 30.36
CA GLU A 492 7.28 -6.61 31.21
C GLU A 492 8.54 -7.09 31.95
N GLN A 493 9.71 -7.12 31.28
CA GLN A 493 10.97 -7.55 31.87
C GLN A 493 12.15 -6.78 31.26
N VAL A 494 12.95 -6.10 32.09
CA VAL A 494 14.05 -5.22 31.63
C VAL A 494 15.31 -5.44 32.45
N PHE A 495 16.43 -5.66 31.77
CA PHE A 495 17.77 -5.63 32.36
C PHE A 495 18.46 -4.30 32.02
N ILE A 496 19.04 -3.66 33.03
CA ILE A 496 19.88 -2.47 32.86
C ILE A 496 21.28 -2.80 33.39
N VAL A 497 22.29 -2.66 32.53
CA VAL A 497 23.70 -2.85 32.90
C VAL A 497 24.42 -1.50 32.84
N LEU A 498 24.86 -1.00 33.99
CA LEU A 498 25.63 0.24 34.12
C LEU A 498 27.06 -0.09 34.55
N ASP A 499 28.02 0.12 33.66
CA ASP A 499 29.43 -0.15 33.93
C ASP A 499 30.17 1.10 34.40
N ALA A 500 31.13 0.90 35.30
CA ALA A 500 32.11 1.88 35.75
C ALA A 500 31.50 3.17 36.37
N LEU A 501 30.56 3.03 37.31
CA LEU A 501 29.90 4.20 37.96
C LEU A 501 30.90 5.22 38.53
N ASP A 502 32.10 4.77 38.94
CA ASP A 502 33.20 5.62 39.42
C ASP A 502 33.74 6.60 38.37
N GLU A 503 33.52 6.36 37.08
CA GLU A 503 33.93 7.27 36.00
C GLU A 503 32.90 8.36 35.72
N SER A 504 31.77 8.38 36.44
CA SER A 504 30.79 9.45 36.38
C SER A 504 31.31 10.73 37.04
N THR A 505 31.13 11.88 36.39
CA THR A 505 31.36 13.21 36.96
C THR A 505 30.15 13.75 37.72
N SER A 506 28.97 13.11 37.60
CA SER A 506 27.71 13.52 38.23
C SER A 506 27.24 12.47 39.26
N ARG A 507 28.12 12.13 40.20
CA ARG A 507 27.97 11.02 41.17
C ARG A 507 26.73 11.16 42.08
N ASP A 508 26.48 12.35 42.63
CA ASP A 508 25.29 12.58 43.48
C ASP A 508 23.97 12.41 42.72
N GLU A 509 23.96 12.81 41.44
CA GLU A 509 22.80 12.63 40.58
C GLU A 509 22.59 11.15 40.22
N LEU A 510 23.69 10.44 39.98
CA LEU A 510 23.68 9.01 39.68
C LEU A 510 23.15 8.21 40.87
N LEU A 511 23.63 8.49 42.09
CA LEU A 511 23.14 7.85 43.31
C LEU A 511 21.65 8.14 43.56
N ARG A 512 21.18 9.37 43.29
CA ARG A 512 19.74 9.71 43.35
C ARG A 512 18.93 8.93 42.32
N TRP A 513 19.42 8.83 41.08
CA TRP A 513 18.75 8.07 40.03
C TRP A 513 18.68 6.57 40.36
N ILE A 514 19.76 6.00 40.92
CA ILE A 514 19.80 4.62 41.40
C ILE A 514 18.76 4.42 42.51
N LYS A 515 18.73 5.32 43.51
CA LYS A 515 17.73 5.29 44.59
C LYS A 515 16.30 5.29 44.04
N ASP A 516 16.01 6.17 43.09
CA ASP A 516 14.69 6.27 42.47
C ASP A 516 14.33 4.99 41.68
N THR A 517 15.31 4.40 40.99
CA THR A 517 15.11 3.13 40.24
C THR A 517 14.80 1.96 41.18
N VAL A 518 15.52 1.86 42.30
CA VAL A 518 15.38 0.77 43.27
C VAL A 518 14.07 0.88 44.06
N SER A 519 13.71 2.09 44.51
CA SER A 519 12.61 2.32 45.44
C SER A 519 11.23 2.42 44.78
N ARG A 520 11.16 2.62 43.46
CA ARG A 520 9.90 2.90 42.75
C ARG A 520 9.13 1.60 42.49
N GLN A 521 7.91 1.52 43.01
CA GLN A 521 7.07 0.32 42.93
C GLN A 521 6.77 -0.12 41.49
N GLY A 522 6.57 0.82 40.57
CA GLY A 522 6.30 0.54 39.16
C GLY A 522 7.49 0.01 38.35
N LEU A 523 8.64 -0.23 39.00
CA LEU A 523 9.86 -0.77 38.37
C LEU A 523 10.31 -2.07 39.05
N SER A 524 9.39 -2.78 39.71
CA SER A 524 9.67 -4.05 40.40
C SER A 524 10.22 -5.14 39.46
N HIS A 525 9.88 -5.08 38.18
CA HIS A 525 10.33 -5.96 37.11
C HIS A 525 11.68 -5.58 36.49
N VAL A 526 12.29 -4.45 36.88
CA VAL A 526 13.59 -4.00 36.36
C VAL A 526 14.72 -4.62 37.17
N GLN A 527 15.60 -5.36 36.50
CA GLN A 527 16.85 -5.86 37.05
C GLN A 527 18.00 -4.90 36.74
N LEU A 528 18.72 -4.43 37.76
CA LEU A 528 19.81 -3.47 37.63
C LEU A 528 21.15 -4.11 38.05
N ILE A 529 22.13 -4.08 37.15
CA ILE A 529 23.51 -4.48 37.39
C ILE A 529 24.37 -3.24 37.29
N CYS A 530 25.13 -2.97 38.33
CA CYS A 530 26.08 -1.86 38.37
C CYS A 530 27.49 -2.37 38.63
N THR A 531 28.49 -1.77 37.98
CA THR A 531 29.90 -2.02 38.34
C THR A 531 30.59 -0.73 38.76
N SER A 532 31.47 -0.79 39.77
CA SER A 532 32.32 0.36 40.10
C SER A 532 33.57 -0.03 40.89
N ARG A 533 34.49 0.92 41.05
CA ARG A 533 35.48 0.85 42.13
C ARG A 533 34.78 0.97 43.49
N PRO A 534 35.34 0.34 44.54
CA PRO A 534 34.83 0.46 45.89
C PRO A 534 35.30 1.78 46.54
N GLU A 535 35.01 2.92 45.90
CA GLU A 535 35.29 4.24 46.46
C GLU A 535 34.32 4.54 47.62
N ARG A 536 34.75 5.39 48.57
CA ARG A 536 34.01 5.64 49.82
C ARG A 536 32.54 5.97 49.61
N GLU A 537 32.23 6.81 48.63
CA GLU A 537 30.85 7.21 48.35
C GLU A 537 29.97 6.03 47.90
N PHE A 538 30.48 5.15 47.04
CA PHE A 538 29.72 4.00 46.54
C PHE A 538 29.65 2.89 47.58
N GLN A 539 30.73 2.63 48.31
CA GLN A 539 30.75 1.69 49.43
C GLN A 539 29.74 2.06 50.53
N PHE A 540 29.54 3.35 50.78
CA PHE A 540 28.59 3.80 51.79
C PHE A 540 27.14 3.82 51.28
N ASN A 541 26.91 4.31 50.05
CA ASN A 541 25.57 4.55 49.54
C ASN A 541 24.94 3.34 48.83
N ILE A 542 25.68 2.57 48.00
CA ILE A 542 25.05 1.50 47.23
C ILE A 542 24.49 0.37 48.11
N PRO A 543 25.22 -0.15 49.12
CA PRO A 543 24.68 -1.18 49.99
C PRO A 543 23.47 -0.72 50.80
N SER A 544 23.41 0.56 51.20
CA SER A 544 22.24 1.12 51.90
C SER A 544 21.04 1.33 50.97
N LEU A 545 21.27 1.52 49.66
CA LEU A 545 20.21 1.65 48.66
C LEU A 545 19.67 0.30 48.19
N MET A 546 20.54 -0.68 47.95
CA MET A 546 20.18 -1.96 47.32
C MET A 546 20.14 -3.14 48.28
N GLY A 547 20.71 -3.04 49.49
CA GLY A 547 20.94 -4.16 50.42
C GLY A 547 22.37 -4.71 50.32
N GLU A 548 23.00 -5.00 51.47
CA GLU A 548 24.37 -5.52 51.53
C GLU A 548 24.50 -6.86 50.79
N GLU A 549 23.46 -7.69 50.83
CA GLU A 549 23.41 -8.97 50.14
C GLU A 549 23.51 -8.85 48.62
N ASN A 550 23.24 -7.67 48.05
CA ASN A 550 23.32 -7.38 46.61
C ASN A 550 24.69 -6.85 46.19
N SER A 551 25.66 -6.80 47.11
CA SER A 551 27.03 -6.37 46.84
C SER A 551 27.94 -7.58 46.67
N LEU A 552 28.55 -7.72 45.49
CA LEU A 552 29.50 -8.79 45.19
C LEU A 552 30.88 -8.19 44.90
N ALA A 553 31.79 -8.41 45.85
CA ALA A 553 33.20 -8.09 45.66
C ALA A 553 33.82 -9.06 44.64
N LEU A 554 34.53 -8.53 43.66
CA LEU A 554 35.32 -9.35 42.75
C LEU A 554 36.50 -9.96 43.52
N ASP A 555 36.34 -11.23 43.90
CA ASP A 555 37.32 -11.97 44.68
C ASP A 555 38.59 -12.27 43.86
N LYS A 556 39.74 -12.18 44.53
CA LYS A 556 41.06 -12.39 43.94
C LYS A 556 41.20 -13.80 43.35
N GLN A 557 40.66 -14.83 44.00
CA GLN A 557 40.86 -16.21 43.53
C GLN A 557 40.10 -16.47 42.22
N SER A 558 38.88 -15.96 42.10
CA SER A 558 38.05 -16.14 40.90
C SER A 558 38.59 -15.34 39.70
N VAL A 559 39.03 -14.10 39.92
CA VAL A 559 39.67 -13.28 38.87
C VAL A 559 41.02 -13.88 38.44
N ASN A 560 41.79 -14.46 39.37
CA ASN A 560 43.08 -15.09 39.03
C ASN A 560 42.92 -16.32 38.12
N VAL A 561 41.78 -17.03 38.16
CA VAL A 561 41.50 -18.13 37.21
C VAL A 561 41.37 -17.60 35.78
N ASP A 562 40.65 -16.49 35.60
CA ASP A 562 40.49 -15.83 34.29
C ASP A 562 41.84 -15.28 33.79
N ILE A 563 42.62 -14.64 34.68
CA ILE A 563 43.97 -14.12 34.36
C ILE A 563 44.92 -15.26 33.96
N ARG A 564 44.94 -16.37 34.71
CA ARG A 564 45.77 -17.55 34.38
C ARG A 564 45.40 -18.16 33.03
N SER A 565 44.11 -18.21 32.72
CA SER A 565 43.61 -18.72 31.43
C SER A 565 44.07 -17.81 30.28
N TYR A 566 43.93 -16.49 30.43
CA TYR A 566 44.43 -15.52 29.46
C TYR A 566 45.95 -15.60 29.26
N ILE A 567 46.75 -15.68 30.33
CA ILE A 567 48.21 -15.82 30.24
C ILE A 567 48.59 -17.10 29.49
N THR A 568 47.90 -18.20 29.76
CA THR A 568 48.15 -19.49 29.09
C THR A 568 47.95 -19.38 27.58
N ALA A 569 46.87 -18.73 27.15
CA ALA A 569 46.62 -18.48 25.74
C ALA A 569 47.67 -17.53 25.13
N GLN A 570 48.00 -16.42 25.80
CA GLN A 570 49.02 -15.48 25.31
C GLN A 570 50.40 -16.11 25.16
N LEU A 571 50.82 -16.96 26.11
CA LEU A 571 52.09 -17.70 26.04
C LEU A 571 52.12 -18.73 24.91
N SER A 572 50.95 -19.21 24.48
CA SER A 572 50.82 -20.24 23.43
C SER A 572 50.65 -19.64 22.04
N GLU A 573 49.99 -18.49 21.93
CA GLU A 573 49.54 -17.91 20.65
C GLU A 573 50.42 -16.76 20.14
N ARG A 574 51.02 -15.94 21.03
CA ARG A 574 51.87 -14.83 20.59
C ARG A 574 53.20 -15.35 20.07
N ARG A 575 53.57 -14.91 18.85
CA ARG A 575 54.86 -15.23 18.20
C ARG A 575 56.05 -14.97 19.11
N ASP A 576 56.05 -13.85 19.84
CA ASP A 576 57.13 -13.44 20.75
C ASP A 576 57.44 -14.44 21.89
N PHE A 577 56.49 -15.31 22.24
CA PHE A 577 56.66 -16.36 23.25
C PHE A 577 56.70 -17.77 22.63
N ARG A 578 55.92 -17.98 21.57
CA ARG A 578 55.90 -19.24 20.81
C ARG A 578 57.25 -19.54 20.17
N ASP A 579 57.88 -18.53 19.56
CA ASP A 579 59.15 -18.69 18.84
C ASP A 579 60.36 -18.83 19.78
N LYS A 580 60.21 -18.45 21.05
CA LYS A 580 61.26 -18.53 22.08
C LYS A 580 61.38 -19.89 22.76
N CYS A 581 60.53 -20.87 22.43
CA CYS A 581 60.56 -22.23 23.00
C CYS A 581 60.75 -22.27 24.53
N LEU A 582 59.97 -21.46 25.27
CA LEU A 582 60.03 -21.42 26.74
C LEU A 582 59.81 -22.82 27.34
N SER A 583 60.66 -23.22 28.28
CA SER A 583 60.53 -24.51 28.95
C SER A 583 59.22 -24.59 29.75
N PRO A 584 58.68 -25.80 29.99
CA PRO A 584 57.47 -25.99 30.80
C PRO A 584 57.61 -25.39 32.21
N GLU A 585 58.79 -25.43 32.81
CA GLU A 585 59.04 -24.82 34.13
C GLU A 585 58.88 -23.29 34.08
N ILE A 586 59.45 -22.64 33.06
CA ILE A 586 59.37 -21.17 32.90
C ILE A 586 57.94 -20.73 32.58
N ARG A 587 57.20 -21.49 31.76
CA ARG A 587 55.78 -21.20 31.48
C ARG A 587 54.94 -21.29 32.75
N ASN A 588 55.13 -22.36 33.53
CA ASN A 588 54.44 -22.53 34.82
C ASN A 588 54.84 -21.45 35.82
N GLU A 589 56.11 -21.01 35.83
CA GLU A 589 56.56 -19.93 36.71
C GLU A 589 55.96 -18.58 36.31
N ILE A 590 55.86 -18.26 35.01
CA ILE A 590 55.19 -17.05 34.52
C ILE A 590 53.70 -17.09 34.85
N GLN A 591 53.02 -18.21 34.56
CA GLN A 591 51.60 -18.37 34.84
C GLN A 591 51.31 -18.22 36.33
N ARG A 592 52.17 -18.79 37.20
CA ARG A 592 52.04 -18.65 38.64
C ARG A 592 52.36 -17.24 39.12
N LYS A 593 53.50 -16.65 38.74
CA LYS A 593 53.91 -15.32 39.24
C LYS A 593 53.04 -14.19 38.72
N VAL A 594 52.66 -14.20 37.45
CA VAL A 594 51.80 -13.17 36.85
C VAL A 594 50.33 -13.46 37.18
N GLY A 595 49.89 -14.72 37.12
CA GLY A 595 48.51 -15.09 37.46
C GLY A 595 48.16 -14.90 38.93
N ASP A 596 49.11 -15.11 39.85
CA ASP A 596 48.87 -14.95 41.29
C ASP A 596 49.27 -13.57 41.81
N GLY A 597 50.12 -12.85 41.06
CA GLY A 597 50.67 -11.54 41.45
C GLY A 597 50.04 -10.35 40.75
N ALA A 598 49.21 -10.56 39.72
CA ALA A 598 48.56 -9.46 39.01
C ALA A 598 47.66 -8.63 39.93
N ASP A 599 46.92 -9.24 40.87
CA ASP A 599 46.03 -8.51 41.81
C ASP A 599 45.04 -7.54 41.12
N GLY A 600 44.80 -7.74 39.81
CA GLY A 600 44.03 -6.82 38.96
C GLY A 600 44.83 -5.64 38.38
N ILE A 601 46.17 -5.64 38.41
CA ILE A 601 47.06 -4.60 37.87
C ILE A 601 47.82 -5.11 36.65
#